data_AF-A0A813EH21-F1
#
_entry.id   AF-A0A813EH21-F1
#
_cell.length_a   1.000
_cell.length_b   1.000
_cell.length_c   1.000
_cell.angle_alpha   90.00
_cell.angle_beta   90.00
_cell.angle_gamma   90.00
#
_symmetry.space_group_name_H-M   'P 1'
#
loop_
_entity.id
_entity.type
_entity.pdbx_description
1 polymer ?
#
loop_
_entity_poly.entity_id
_entity_poly.type
_entity_poly.pdbx_seq_one_letter_code
_entity_poly.pdbx_strand_id
1 'polypeptide(L)'
;VWYLHNEVVQHCPRKFNISRLLRFKVSMRATKELHGQGKNFDRFVAFDQAKCTVPMCSELHWDPLGFVVGCQPNFKGQVAVPGEPTWYSLPGKCPSKFYFEKTKSCNENEPGGMCPTSDVTGTRDCTYYIEPAGFISLDELSGIKDYNQVCATTGQREFDETTDQGIGTRFWNGKSDATKGAARVRWIRELFARKYPSLPASLSEPTCDIDG
;
A
#
# COMPACT_ATOMS: atom_id res chain seq x y z
N VAL A 1 1.09 4.84 -7.20
CA VAL A 1 1.72 5.06 -8.52
C VAL A 1 3.16 4.57 -8.55
N TRP A 2 4.01 4.99 -7.62
CA TRP A 2 5.43 4.57 -7.55
C TRP A 2 5.63 3.06 -7.78
N TYR A 3 4.97 2.21 -6.98
CA TYR A 3 5.12 0.76 -7.09
C TYR A 3 4.63 0.21 -8.44
N LEU A 4 3.51 0.72 -8.95
CA LEU A 4 2.99 0.30 -10.25
C LEU A 4 4.01 0.57 -11.36
N HIS A 5 4.59 1.77 -11.37
CA HIS A 5 5.49 2.22 -12.42
C HIS A 5 6.87 1.55 -12.34
N ASN A 6 7.36 1.25 -11.13
CA ASN A 6 8.64 0.57 -10.92
C ASN A 6 8.56 -0.94 -11.10
N GLU A 7 7.49 -1.57 -10.61
CA GLU A 7 7.51 -3.01 -10.37
C GLU A 7 6.43 -3.77 -11.13
N VAL A 8 5.36 -3.12 -11.61
CA VAL A 8 4.19 -3.86 -12.13
C VAL A 8 4.09 -3.78 -13.63
N VAL A 9 4.09 -2.56 -14.17
CA VAL A 9 3.69 -2.29 -15.57
C VAL A 9 4.85 -2.46 -16.58
N GLN A 10 6.04 -2.76 -16.07
CA GLN A 10 7.23 -3.13 -16.86
C GLN A 10 7.25 -4.60 -17.29
N HIS A 11 6.33 -5.41 -16.76
CA HIS A 11 6.26 -6.85 -17.02
C HIS A 11 5.02 -7.23 -17.83
N CYS A 12 5.16 -8.28 -18.63
CA CYS A 12 4.06 -8.97 -19.30
C CYS A 12 4.14 -10.47 -18.90
N PRO A 13 3.12 -11.01 -18.19
CA PRO A 13 1.99 -10.29 -17.58
C PRO A 13 2.45 -9.32 -16.49
N ARG A 14 1.54 -8.43 -16.04
CA ARG A 14 1.80 -7.53 -14.90
C ARG A 14 2.32 -8.35 -13.72
N LYS A 15 3.32 -7.84 -13.01
CA LYS A 15 3.92 -8.54 -11.85
C LYS A 15 2.83 -8.99 -10.87
N PHE A 16 2.93 -10.25 -10.45
CA PHE A 16 1.95 -10.93 -9.58
C PHE A 16 0.49 -10.87 -10.04
N ASN A 17 0.25 -10.70 -11.35
CA ASN A 17 -1.08 -10.52 -11.94
C ASN A 17 -1.88 -9.37 -11.30
N ILE A 18 -1.19 -8.34 -10.81
CA ILE A 18 -1.83 -7.16 -10.24
C ILE A 18 -2.68 -6.50 -11.34
N SER A 19 -3.98 -6.36 -11.09
CA SER A 19 -4.95 -5.86 -12.08
C SER A 19 -5.75 -4.65 -11.61
N ARG A 20 -5.61 -4.27 -10.34
CA ARG A 20 -6.39 -3.20 -9.71
C ARG A 20 -5.62 -2.48 -8.62
N LEU A 21 -5.93 -1.20 -8.46
CA LEU A 21 -5.57 -0.41 -7.28
C LEU A 21 -6.76 -0.44 -6.32
N LEU A 22 -6.53 -0.96 -5.12
CA LEU A 22 -7.50 -0.92 -4.03
C LEU A 22 -7.31 0.36 -3.22
N ARG A 23 -8.41 0.97 -2.80
CA ARG A 23 -8.41 2.09 -1.86
C ARG A 23 -9.07 1.65 -0.57
N PHE A 24 -8.44 2.02 0.55
CA PHE A 24 -8.93 1.72 1.88
C PHE A 24 -9.04 3.02 2.67
N LYS A 25 -10.06 3.12 3.52
CA LYS A 25 -10.11 4.09 4.61
C LYS A 25 -9.61 3.36 5.86
N VAL A 26 -8.63 3.95 6.53
CA VAL A 26 -7.98 3.34 7.69
C VAL A 26 -8.20 4.25 8.89
N SER A 27 -8.77 3.70 9.95
CA SER A 27 -8.79 4.32 11.28
C SER A 27 -7.67 3.70 12.09
N MET A 28 -6.93 4.48 12.86
CA MET A 28 -5.84 3.97 13.67
C MET A 28 -5.69 4.72 14.99
N ARG A 29 -5.07 4.05 15.96
CA ARG A 29 -4.67 4.62 17.23
C ARG A 29 -3.39 3.95 17.71
N ALA A 30 -2.41 4.77 18.06
CA ALA A 30 -1.18 4.28 18.68
C ALA A 30 -1.47 3.64 20.04
N THR A 31 -0.68 2.64 20.40
CA THR A 31 -0.68 2.09 21.75
C THR A 31 -0.14 3.09 22.75
N LYS A 32 -0.41 2.86 24.04
CA LYS A 32 0.11 3.73 25.11
C LYS A 32 1.65 3.77 25.10
N GLU A 33 2.27 2.63 24.82
CA GLU A 33 3.72 2.45 24.76
C GLU A 33 4.33 3.24 23.61
N LEU A 34 3.72 3.19 22.41
CA LEU A 34 4.19 3.95 21.25
C LEU A 34 3.92 5.45 21.42
N HIS A 35 2.72 5.82 21.86
CA HIS A 35 2.35 7.21 22.07
C HIS A 35 3.18 7.86 23.19
N GLY A 36 3.56 7.09 24.23
CA GLY A 36 4.46 7.53 25.29
C GLY A 36 5.87 7.90 24.79
N GLN A 37 6.23 7.50 23.58
CA GLN A 37 7.47 7.91 22.90
C GLN A 37 7.28 9.14 21.99
N GLY A 38 6.09 9.75 22.00
CA GLY A 38 5.75 10.87 21.12
C GLY A 38 5.43 10.47 19.68
N LYS A 39 5.13 9.18 19.42
CA LYS A 39 4.95 8.64 18.06
C LYS A 39 3.53 8.12 17.83
N ASN A 40 3.09 8.17 16.57
CA ASN A 40 1.86 7.54 16.09
C ASN A 40 2.13 6.28 15.27
N PHE A 41 3.31 6.20 14.65
CA PHE A 41 3.76 5.06 13.88
C PHE A 41 5.08 4.48 14.41
N ASP A 42 5.23 3.19 14.22
CA ASP A 42 6.54 2.52 14.34
C ASP A 42 7.26 2.48 12.97
N ARG A 43 8.47 1.94 12.93
CA ARG A 43 9.21 1.71 11.68
C ARG A 43 8.45 0.70 10.80
N PHE A 44 8.48 0.95 9.49
CA PHE A 44 7.95 0.01 8.51
C PHE A 44 8.64 -1.35 8.59
N VAL A 45 7.82 -2.40 8.47
CA VAL A 45 8.23 -3.78 8.20
C VAL A 45 7.48 -4.31 6.98
N ALA A 46 8.17 -5.10 6.16
CA ALA A 46 7.58 -5.74 4.99
C ALA A 46 6.81 -7.00 5.39
N PHE A 47 5.66 -7.22 4.74
CA PHE A 47 4.88 -8.46 4.85
C PHE A 47 4.86 -9.20 3.53
N ASP A 48 5.66 -10.25 3.40
CA ASP A 48 5.64 -11.13 2.24
C ASP A 48 4.81 -12.36 2.54
N GLN A 49 3.81 -12.64 1.69
CA GLN A 49 2.91 -13.78 1.88
C GLN A 49 2.29 -13.82 3.31
N ALA A 50 1.95 -12.64 3.83
CA ALA A 50 1.39 -12.38 5.17
C ALA A 50 2.31 -12.62 6.37
N LYS A 51 3.61 -12.90 6.13
CA LYS A 51 4.65 -13.00 7.16
C LYS A 51 5.49 -11.72 7.17
N CYS A 52 5.81 -11.22 8.36
CA CYS A 52 6.84 -10.21 8.52
C CYS A 52 8.22 -10.81 8.22
N THR A 53 8.89 -10.30 7.22
CA THR A 53 10.16 -10.86 6.70
C THR A 53 11.40 -10.07 7.12
N VAL A 54 11.21 -8.99 7.89
CA VAL A 54 12.31 -8.28 8.55
C VAL A 54 12.81 -9.13 9.74
N PRO A 55 14.11 -9.14 10.06
CA PRO A 55 14.61 -9.84 11.24
C PRO A 55 13.96 -9.35 12.54
N MET A 56 13.65 -10.27 13.46
CA MET A 56 13.21 -9.97 14.83
C MET A 56 11.94 -9.10 14.92
N CYS A 57 10.95 -9.33 14.04
CA CYS A 57 9.75 -8.49 14.00
C CYS A 57 9.00 -8.43 15.34
N SER A 58 8.81 -9.58 15.99
CA SER A 58 8.10 -9.65 17.28
C SER A 58 8.87 -8.89 18.35
N GLU A 59 10.16 -9.20 18.49
CA GLU A 59 11.00 -8.69 19.57
C GLU A 59 11.26 -7.18 19.46
N LEU A 60 11.39 -6.66 18.23
CA LEU A 60 11.70 -5.25 18.01
C LEU A 60 10.46 -4.36 17.95
N HIS A 61 9.32 -4.90 17.51
CA HIS A 61 8.12 -4.10 17.23
C HIS A 61 6.94 -4.48 18.12
N TRP A 62 6.52 -5.75 18.15
CA TRP A 62 5.22 -6.11 18.75
C TRP A 62 5.27 -6.47 20.23
N ASP A 63 6.33 -7.10 20.70
CA ASP A 63 6.58 -7.40 22.12
C ASP A 63 6.79 -6.14 22.96
N PRO A 64 7.45 -5.06 22.46
CA PRO A 64 7.50 -3.81 23.20
C PRO A 64 6.24 -2.95 23.01
N LEU A 65 5.71 -2.83 21.78
CA LEU A 65 4.75 -1.77 21.44
C LEU A 65 3.32 -2.27 21.20
N GLY A 66 3.11 -3.59 21.07
CA GLY A 66 1.90 -4.17 20.52
C GLY A 66 1.92 -4.18 18.98
N PHE A 67 0.87 -4.72 18.36
CA PHE A 67 0.74 -4.82 16.90
C PHE A 67 0.41 -3.47 16.26
N VAL A 68 1.34 -2.52 16.37
CA VAL A 68 1.21 -1.14 15.89
C VAL A 68 1.37 -1.01 14.37
N VAL A 69 0.85 0.09 13.83
CA VAL A 69 1.01 0.43 12.41
C VAL A 69 2.41 1.02 12.20
N GLY A 70 3.15 0.48 11.25
CA GLY A 70 4.45 1.00 10.85
C GLY A 70 4.35 1.94 9.65
N CYS A 71 5.33 2.82 9.46
CA CYS A 71 5.44 3.65 8.26
C CYS A 71 6.88 3.87 7.78
N GLN A 72 7.03 4.17 6.50
CA GLN A 72 8.30 4.55 5.88
C GLN A 72 8.05 5.52 4.71
N PRO A 73 8.61 6.74 4.75
CA PRO A 73 8.69 7.60 3.58
C PRO A 73 9.52 6.92 2.49
N ASN A 74 9.02 6.95 1.26
CA ASN A 74 9.68 6.36 0.11
C ASN A 74 10.42 7.42 -0.71
N PHE A 75 11.51 7.02 -1.35
CA PHE A 75 12.39 7.89 -2.11
C PHE A 75 11.68 8.46 -3.36
N LYS A 76 11.65 9.79 -3.45
CA LYS A 76 11.03 10.55 -4.56
C LYS A 76 11.81 10.50 -5.88
N GLY A 77 13.01 9.90 -5.91
CA GLY A 77 13.97 10.04 -7.01
C GLY A 77 13.68 9.21 -8.26
N GLN A 78 13.13 8.00 -8.13
CA GLN A 78 12.96 7.09 -9.27
C GLN A 78 11.62 7.24 -10.00
N VAL A 79 10.55 7.56 -9.27
CA VAL A 79 9.23 7.86 -9.83
C VAL A 79 8.77 9.16 -9.20
N ALA A 80 8.64 10.20 -10.02
CA ALA A 80 8.20 11.49 -9.53
C ALA A 80 6.69 11.43 -9.25
N VAL A 81 6.32 11.67 -8.00
CA VAL A 81 4.94 11.76 -7.54
C VAL A 81 4.83 12.88 -6.50
N PRO A 82 3.71 13.62 -6.45
CA PRO A 82 3.53 14.70 -5.48
C PRO A 82 3.45 14.14 -4.06
N GLY A 83 3.78 14.99 -3.08
CA GLY A 83 3.76 14.63 -1.66
C GLY A 83 4.96 13.78 -1.26
N GLU A 84 4.81 13.05 -0.16
CA GLU A 84 5.76 12.06 0.33
C GLU A 84 5.10 10.69 0.25
N PRO A 85 5.42 9.87 -0.76
CA PRO A 85 4.83 8.54 -0.87
C PRO A 85 5.25 7.71 0.34
N THR A 86 4.29 7.20 1.10
CA THR A 86 4.58 6.46 2.34
C THR A 86 4.10 5.03 2.21
N TRP A 87 4.94 4.09 2.64
CA TRP A 87 4.55 2.71 2.86
C TRP A 87 4.08 2.53 4.30
N TYR A 88 3.05 1.70 4.48
CA TYR A 88 2.49 1.40 5.79
C TYR A 88 2.49 -0.10 6.04
N SER A 89 2.76 -0.48 7.28
CA SER A 89 2.74 -1.86 7.77
C SER A 89 1.51 -2.06 8.62
N LEU A 90 0.64 -2.99 8.22
CA LEU A 90 -0.60 -3.30 8.92
C LEU A 90 -0.57 -4.77 9.37
N PRO A 91 -0.11 -5.06 10.60
CA PRO A 91 0.05 -6.43 11.09
C PRO A 91 -1.31 -7.13 11.27
N GLY A 92 -1.61 -8.07 10.37
CA GLY A 92 -2.75 -8.99 10.54
C GLY A 92 -2.46 -10.11 11.54
N LYS A 93 -3.42 -11.01 11.75
CA LYS A 93 -3.27 -12.19 12.63
C LYS A 93 -2.06 -13.05 12.26
N CYS A 94 -1.37 -13.58 13.27
CA CYS A 94 -0.19 -14.43 13.13
C CYS A 94 0.83 -13.84 12.14
N PRO A 95 1.29 -12.60 12.33
CA PRO A 95 2.19 -11.95 11.39
C PRO A 95 3.60 -12.56 11.40
N SER A 96 3.93 -13.48 12.32
CA SER A 96 5.21 -14.22 12.31
C SER A 96 5.28 -15.39 11.31
N LYS A 97 4.14 -15.76 10.68
CA LYS A 97 4.03 -16.93 9.80
C LYS A 97 3.55 -16.59 8.40
N PHE A 98 3.95 -17.40 7.42
CA PHE A 98 3.38 -17.30 6.07
C PHE A 98 1.89 -17.69 6.11
N TYR A 99 1.09 -17.18 5.18
CA TYR A 99 -0.37 -17.40 5.19
C TYR A 99 -0.76 -18.87 5.23
N PHE A 100 0.03 -19.76 4.59
CA PHE A 100 -0.20 -21.21 4.55
C PHE A 100 0.28 -21.95 5.80
N GLU A 101 1.00 -21.27 6.70
CA GLU A 101 1.47 -21.81 7.98
C GLU A 101 0.64 -21.32 9.17
N LYS A 102 -0.32 -20.41 8.95
CA LYS A 102 -1.13 -19.82 10.03
C LYS A 102 -2.05 -20.89 10.62
N THR A 103 -1.93 -21.11 11.93
CA THR A 103 -2.78 -22.01 12.69
C THR A 103 -3.74 -21.23 13.58
N LYS A 104 -4.81 -21.89 14.06
CA LYS A 104 -5.70 -21.30 15.06
C LYS A 104 -4.93 -20.83 16.30
N SER A 105 -4.03 -21.66 16.82
CA SER A 105 -3.19 -21.32 17.97
C SER A 105 -2.32 -20.09 17.72
N CYS A 106 -1.71 -19.97 16.53
CA CYS A 106 -0.93 -18.77 16.22
C CYS A 106 -1.80 -17.51 16.13
N ASN A 107 -2.98 -17.61 15.51
CA ASN A 107 -3.91 -16.48 15.43
C ASN A 107 -4.42 -16.02 16.80
N GLU A 108 -4.48 -16.92 17.79
CA GLU A 108 -4.86 -16.61 19.17
C GLU A 108 -3.70 -15.97 19.95
N ASN A 109 -2.47 -16.48 19.77
CA ASN A 109 -1.28 -15.95 20.43
C ASN A 109 -0.82 -14.62 19.82
N GLU A 110 -1.05 -14.42 18.52
CA GLU A 110 -0.68 -13.23 17.77
C GLU A 110 -1.93 -12.68 17.05
N PRO A 111 -2.84 -11.98 17.74
CA PRO A 111 -4.08 -11.48 17.14
C PRO A 111 -3.88 -10.40 16.06
N GLY A 112 -2.69 -9.82 15.95
CA GLY A 112 -2.45 -8.67 15.07
C GLY A 112 -3.06 -7.39 15.62
N GLY A 113 -3.04 -6.32 14.82
CA GLY A 113 -3.52 -4.99 15.21
C GLY A 113 -4.92 -4.65 14.69
N MET A 114 -5.50 -5.51 13.85
CA MET A 114 -6.79 -5.22 13.23
C MET A 114 -7.94 -5.40 14.22
N CYS A 115 -8.60 -4.29 14.55
CA CYS A 115 -9.78 -4.25 15.39
C CYS A 115 -10.98 -4.96 14.72
N PRO A 116 -11.89 -5.58 15.50
CA PRO A 116 -13.11 -6.17 14.96
C PRO A 116 -14.12 -5.14 14.42
N THR A 117 -14.07 -3.91 14.93
CA THR A 117 -14.97 -2.81 14.56
C THR A 117 -14.18 -1.54 14.32
N SER A 118 -14.86 -0.46 13.89
CA SER A 118 -14.26 0.85 13.72
C SER A 118 -13.87 1.55 15.04
N ASP A 119 -14.22 0.97 16.19
CA ASP A 119 -13.78 1.46 17.49
C ASP A 119 -12.34 1.00 17.76
N VAL A 120 -11.39 1.85 17.37
CA VAL A 120 -9.95 1.59 17.53
C VAL A 120 -9.49 2.05 18.91
N THR A 121 -9.30 1.09 19.80
CA THR A 121 -9.02 1.32 21.23
C THR A 121 -7.58 1.78 21.49
N GLY A 122 -6.64 1.40 20.61
CA GLY A 122 -5.20 1.56 20.87
C GLY A 122 -4.67 0.54 21.88
N THR A 123 -5.38 -0.57 22.12
CA THR A 123 -4.79 -1.69 22.84
C THR A 123 -3.77 -2.40 21.96
N ARG A 124 -2.94 -3.24 22.57
CA ARG A 124 -1.82 -3.93 21.89
C ARG A 124 -2.27 -4.82 20.73
N ASP A 125 -3.53 -5.18 20.66
CA ASP A 125 -4.18 -6.04 19.67
C ASP A 125 -5.31 -5.35 18.87
N CYS A 126 -5.52 -4.05 19.08
CA CYS A 126 -6.52 -3.25 18.36
C CYS A 126 -5.99 -1.82 18.15
N THR A 127 -5.21 -1.68 17.08
CA THR A 127 -4.48 -0.46 16.70
C THR A 127 -4.96 0.13 15.38
N TYR A 128 -5.67 -0.62 14.55
CA TYR A 128 -6.24 -0.12 13.30
C TYR A 128 -7.52 -0.85 12.88
N TYR A 129 -8.31 -0.18 12.04
CA TYR A 129 -9.46 -0.75 11.35
C TYR A 129 -9.43 -0.34 9.88
N ILE A 130 -9.77 -1.27 8.99
CA ILE A 130 -9.76 -1.05 7.54
C ILE A 130 -11.18 -1.16 6.98
N GLU A 131 -11.59 -0.13 6.27
CA GLU A 131 -12.81 -0.08 5.48
C GLU A 131 -12.47 -0.08 3.98
N PRO A 132 -12.97 -1.01 3.16
CA PRO A 132 -12.84 -0.93 1.71
C PRO A 132 -13.48 0.36 1.19
N ALA A 133 -12.71 1.14 0.42
CA ALA A 133 -13.11 2.46 -0.11
C ALA A 133 -13.10 2.50 -1.64
N GLY A 134 -13.37 1.35 -2.26
CA GLY A 134 -13.47 1.15 -3.70
C GLY A 134 -12.19 0.63 -4.35
N PHE A 135 -12.26 0.41 -5.66
CA PHE A 135 -11.13 0.01 -6.48
C PHE A 135 -11.22 0.60 -7.88
N ILE A 136 -10.05 0.73 -8.51
CA ILE A 136 -9.94 0.99 -9.94
C ILE A 136 -9.13 -0.13 -10.62
N SER A 137 -9.53 -0.61 -11.78
CA SER A 137 -8.71 -1.51 -12.59
C SER A 137 -7.52 -0.73 -13.17
N LEU A 138 -6.43 -1.44 -13.47
CA LEU A 138 -5.29 -0.82 -14.15
C LEU A 138 -5.60 -0.52 -15.61
N ASP A 139 -6.49 -1.31 -16.21
CA ASP A 139 -7.00 -1.13 -17.57
C ASP A 139 -7.78 0.19 -17.71
N GLU A 140 -8.71 0.48 -16.79
CA GLU A 140 -9.44 1.76 -16.79
C GLU A 140 -8.51 2.94 -16.45
N LEU A 141 -7.50 2.71 -15.62
CA LEU A 141 -6.51 3.72 -15.25
C LEU A 141 -5.62 4.12 -16.43
N SER A 142 -5.05 3.14 -17.14
CA SER A 142 -4.13 3.36 -18.25
C SER A 142 -4.82 3.53 -19.61
N GLY A 143 -6.14 3.33 -19.67
CA GLY A 143 -6.93 3.45 -20.90
C GLY A 143 -6.72 2.28 -21.86
N ILE A 144 -6.25 1.14 -21.35
CA ILE A 144 -6.07 -0.10 -22.12
C ILE A 144 -7.31 -0.97 -21.90
N LYS A 145 -7.95 -1.43 -22.97
CA LYS A 145 -9.23 -2.15 -22.88
C LYS A 145 -9.13 -3.51 -22.19
N ASP A 146 -8.13 -4.31 -22.56
CA ASP A 146 -7.82 -5.61 -21.96
C ASP A 146 -6.31 -5.84 -22.07
N TYR A 147 -5.57 -5.48 -21.03
CA TYR A 147 -4.11 -5.62 -21.07
C TYR A 147 -3.68 -7.08 -21.10
N ASN A 148 -4.41 -7.97 -20.41
CA ASN A 148 -4.04 -9.38 -20.34
C ASN A 148 -4.10 -10.02 -21.74
N GLN A 149 -5.12 -9.69 -22.53
CA GLN A 149 -5.22 -10.12 -23.92
C GLN A 149 -4.09 -9.53 -24.77
N VAL A 150 -3.80 -8.23 -24.64
CA VAL A 150 -2.69 -7.58 -25.38
C VAL A 150 -1.36 -8.27 -25.07
N CYS A 151 -1.04 -8.44 -23.79
CA CYS A 151 0.18 -9.12 -23.35
C CYS A 151 0.24 -10.57 -23.84
N ALA A 152 -0.84 -11.35 -23.70
CA ALA A 152 -0.86 -12.75 -24.13
C ALA A 152 -0.67 -12.93 -25.65
N THR A 153 -1.16 -11.98 -26.46
CA THR A 153 -1.11 -12.07 -27.93
C THR A 153 0.13 -11.44 -28.55
N THR A 154 0.73 -10.44 -27.89
CA THR A 154 1.83 -9.65 -28.47
C THR A 154 3.12 -9.70 -27.66
N GLY A 155 3.07 -10.15 -26.40
CA GLY A 155 4.18 -10.02 -25.45
C GLY A 155 4.44 -8.58 -24.97
N GLN A 156 3.58 -7.62 -25.33
CA GLN A 156 3.78 -6.21 -25.04
C GLN A 156 3.60 -5.89 -23.55
N ARG A 157 4.61 -5.23 -22.96
CA ARG A 157 4.56 -4.57 -21.65
C ARG A 157 3.91 -3.18 -21.75
N GLU A 158 3.30 -2.66 -20.68
CA GLU A 158 2.67 -1.32 -20.70
C GLU A 158 3.67 -0.16 -20.66
N PHE A 159 4.87 -0.39 -20.13
CA PHE A 159 5.89 0.64 -19.97
C PHE A 159 7.28 0.11 -20.31
N ASP A 160 8.03 0.92 -21.04
CA ASP A 160 9.43 0.67 -21.41
C ASP A 160 10.33 1.64 -20.66
N GLU A 161 11.10 1.12 -19.70
CA GLU A 161 12.02 1.92 -18.90
C GLU A 161 13.15 2.55 -19.72
N THR A 162 13.60 1.90 -20.79
CA THR A 162 14.70 2.40 -21.63
C THR A 162 14.31 3.68 -22.37
N THR A 163 13.06 3.74 -22.84
CA THR A 163 12.55 4.91 -23.59
C THR A 163 11.74 5.87 -22.72
N ASP A 164 11.45 5.49 -21.48
CA ASP A 164 10.57 6.19 -20.55
C ASP A 164 9.18 6.48 -21.17
N GLN A 165 8.68 5.53 -21.96
CA GLN A 165 7.38 5.61 -22.63
C GLN A 165 6.46 4.44 -22.24
N GLY A 166 5.18 4.74 -22.16
CA GLY A 166 4.14 3.72 -22.21
C GLY A 166 4.01 3.14 -23.62
N ILE A 167 3.69 1.85 -23.71
CA ILE A 167 3.42 1.15 -24.97
C ILE A 167 1.93 0.80 -25.02
N GLY A 168 1.24 1.25 -26.07
CA GLY A 168 -0.22 1.13 -26.18
C GLY A 168 -1.00 2.10 -25.28
N THR A 169 -0.30 2.93 -24.50
CA THR A 169 -0.87 4.00 -23.68
C THR A 169 0.15 5.13 -23.50
N ARG A 170 -0.33 6.36 -23.32
CA ARG A 170 0.52 7.51 -22.93
C ARG A 170 0.56 7.74 -21.42
N PHE A 171 -0.24 7.01 -20.66
CA PHE A 171 -0.38 7.21 -19.22
C PHE A 171 0.95 7.05 -18.47
N TRP A 172 1.79 6.11 -18.91
CA TRP A 172 3.07 5.80 -18.26
C TRP A 172 4.27 6.64 -18.74
N ASN A 173 4.12 7.54 -19.73
CA ASN A 173 5.26 8.28 -20.28
C ASN A 173 5.89 9.27 -19.29
N GLY A 174 7.21 9.28 -19.07
CA GLY A 174 7.84 10.25 -18.18
C GLY A 174 7.72 9.85 -16.71
N LYS A 175 8.50 8.86 -16.29
CA LYS A 175 8.54 8.28 -14.94
C LYS A 175 9.12 9.24 -13.91
N SER A 176 10.17 9.96 -14.28
CA SER A 176 10.84 10.97 -13.44
C SER A 176 10.29 12.39 -13.61
N ASP A 177 9.32 12.59 -14.51
CA ASP A 177 8.68 13.89 -14.73
C ASP A 177 7.65 14.18 -13.63
N ALA A 178 7.93 15.17 -12.79
CA ALA A 178 7.07 15.55 -11.66
C ALA A 178 5.69 16.07 -12.08
N THR A 179 5.59 16.74 -13.23
CA THR A 179 4.30 17.24 -13.75
C THR A 179 3.42 16.08 -14.18
N LYS A 180 3.99 15.12 -14.91
CA LYS A 180 3.26 13.91 -15.32
C LYS A 180 2.95 13.01 -14.12
N GLY A 181 3.87 12.91 -13.17
CA GLY A 181 3.65 12.28 -11.87
C GLY A 181 2.43 12.82 -11.12
N ALA A 182 2.37 14.15 -10.99
CA ALA A 182 1.23 14.84 -10.38
C ALA A 182 -0.07 14.65 -11.18
N ALA A 183 0.00 14.65 -12.52
CA ALA A 183 -1.14 14.36 -13.37
C ALA A 183 -1.69 12.94 -13.15
N ARG A 184 -0.83 11.91 -13.01
CA ARG A 184 -1.25 10.53 -12.71
C ARG A 184 -1.96 10.41 -11.37
N VAL A 185 -1.40 11.00 -10.32
CA VAL A 185 -2.01 10.96 -8.98
C VAL A 185 -3.36 11.68 -8.97
N ARG A 186 -3.45 12.83 -9.67
CA ARG A 186 -4.71 13.56 -9.85
C ARG A 186 -5.75 12.73 -10.59
N TRP A 187 -5.37 12.09 -11.69
CA TRP A 187 -6.26 11.22 -12.47
C TRP A 187 -6.82 10.07 -11.65
N ILE A 188 -5.98 9.43 -10.81
CA ILE A 188 -6.43 8.39 -9.88
C ILE A 188 -7.49 8.94 -8.92
N ARG A 189 -7.25 10.11 -8.32
CA ARG A 189 -8.22 10.76 -7.41
C ARG A 189 -9.54 11.09 -8.13
N GLU A 190 -9.48 11.58 -9.36
CA GLU A 190 -10.66 11.88 -10.19
C GLU A 190 -11.44 10.62 -10.60
N LEU A 191 -10.76 9.51 -10.88
CA LEU A 191 -11.41 8.22 -11.14
C LEU A 191 -12.16 7.73 -9.91
N PHE A 192 -11.53 7.77 -8.73
CA PHE A 192 -12.21 7.41 -7.49
C PHE A 192 -13.39 8.32 -7.16
N ALA A 193 -13.25 9.64 -7.33
CA ALA A 193 -14.32 10.60 -7.06
C ALA A 193 -15.53 10.36 -7.98
N ARG A 194 -15.30 10.04 -9.26
CA ARG A 194 -16.37 9.72 -10.20
C ARG A 194 -17.04 8.38 -9.90
N LYS A 195 -16.24 7.35 -9.59
CA LYS A 195 -16.73 5.98 -9.39
C LYS A 195 -17.37 5.75 -8.01
N TYR A 196 -16.93 6.51 -7.01
CA TYR A 196 -17.38 6.41 -5.63
C TYR A 196 -17.69 7.82 -5.05
N PRO A 197 -18.70 8.52 -5.57
CA PRO A 197 -18.98 9.91 -5.21
C PRO A 197 -19.44 10.11 -3.76
N SER A 198 -19.90 9.05 -3.09
CA SER A 198 -20.28 9.08 -1.67
C SER A 198 -19.09 8.94 -0.71
N LEU A 199 -17.91 8.58 -1.21
CA LEU A 199 -16.69 8.46 -0.41
C LEU A 199 -15.82 9.70 -0.57
N PRO A 200 -15.09 10.14 0.47
CA PRO A 200 -14.20 11.28 0.36
C PRO A 200 -13.15 11.05 -0.75
N ALA A 201 -12.89 12.07 -1.55
CA ALA A 201 -11.88 12.03 -2.60
C ALA A 201 -10.45 11.97 -2.01
N SER A 202 -10.25 12.63 -0.87
CA SER A 202 -9.01 12.62 -0.09
C SER A 202 -9.30 12.85 1.39
N LEU A 203 -8.40 12.36 2.25
CA LEU A 203 -8.29 12.73 3.65
C LEU A 203 -6.91 13.35 3.87
N SER A 204 -6.70 14.04 4.98
CA SER A 204 -5.36 14.46 5.39
C SER A 204 -4.47 13.23 5.55
N GLU A 205 -3.33 13.22 4.87
CA GLU A 205 -2.34 12.16 5.02
C GLU A 205 -1.61 12.37 6.36
N PRO A 206 -1.51 11.34 7.22
CA PRO A 206 -0.79 11.46 8.47
C PRO A 206 0.71 11.57 8.21
N THR A 207 1.43 12.30 9.07
CA THR A 207 2.89 12.38 9.02
C THR A 207 3.49 11.08 9.56
N CYS A 208 4.46 10.53 8.85
CA CYS A 208 5.23 9.38 9.33
C CYS A 208 6.28 9.85 10.35
N ASP A 209 5.98 9.71 11.64
CA ASP A 209 6.70 10.32 12.77
C ASP A 209 7.71 9.38 13.45
N ILE A 210 8.46 8.62 12.65
CA ILE A 210 9.36 7.56 13.16
C ILE A 210 10.60 8.08 13.92
N ASP A 211 11.00 9.33 13.68
CA ASP A 211 12.26 9.89 14.21
C ASP A 211 12.12 10.72 15.48
N GLY A 212 10.91 11.12 15.90
CA GLY A 212 10.66 11.81 17.17
C GLY A 212 11.25 13.22 17.29
#